data_AF-A0A926F7T2-F1
#
_entry.id   AF-A0A926F7T2-F1
#
_cell.length_a   1.000
_cell.length_b   1.000
_cell.length_c   1.000
_cell.angle_alpha   90.00
_cell.angle_beta   90.00
_cell.angle_gamma   90.00
#
_symmetry.space_group_name_H-M   'P 1'
#
loop_
_entity.id
_entity.type
_entity.pdbx_description
1 polymer ?
#
loop_
_entity_poly.entity_id
_entity_poly.type
_entity_poly.pdbx_seq_one_letter_code
_entity_poly.pdbx_strand_id
1 'polypeptide(L)'
;MNIKKANEKFCAPLDIDIQAVKRNVNAKLDFAYKERKSVTMKSKRKIALIAIAATFVLGISVFAASGIVSNWFSSSSSAPDYNSLPTAQQVTKDIGYKPVLIDTFENGYAFKNGSIVNNNLTDENGGSVEKFKSVSFDYEKNGDIVIFAQDKFNSEAELQGNVAETVNGVDIYYYSFANKTVPGDYKLTDADKKAEENGELVFSYGSPEVKIQNVQSVTWVKDGIQYQLLQLDGKLSADELTKMAEEVLNK
;
A
#
# COMPACT_ATOMS: atom_id res chain seq x y z
N MET A 1 71.91 38.29 -8.81
CA MET A 1 71.67 37.01 -8.11
C MET A 1 71.18 37.31 -6.71
N ASN A 2 69.87 37.15 -6.47
CA ASN A 2 69.23 36.93 -5.17
C ASN A 2 67.72 36.79 -5.39
N ILE A 3 67.24 35.55 -5.43
CA ILE A 3 65.83 35.17 -5.58
C ILE A 3 65.21 35.23 -4.18
N LYS A 4 64.23 36.11 -3.96
CA LYS A 4 63.38 36.10 -2.75
C LYS A 4 62.11 35.28 -3.02
N LYS A 5 61.85 34.35 -2.09
CA LYS A 5 60.78 33.33 -2.08
C LYS A 5 59.37 33.91 -2.30
N ALA A 6 58.58 33.17 -3.09
CA ALA A 6 57.13 33.29 -3.16
C ALA A 6 56.49 32.90 -1.82
N ASN A 7 55.44 33.63 -1.42
CA ASN A 7 54.62 33.31 -0.26
C ASN A 7 53.27 32.81 -0.77
N GLU A 8 52.95 31.54 -0.50
CA GLU A 8 51.70 30.88 -0.86
C GLU A 8 50.53 31.49 -0.09
N LYS A 9 49.45 31.87 -0.80
CA LYS A 9 48.16 32.19 -0.18
C LYS A 9 47.43 30.87 0.10
N PHE A 10 47.45 30.42 1.35
CA PHE A 10 46.52 29.41 1.85
C PHE A 10 45.10 29.99 1.91
N CYS A 11 44.14 29.33 1.26
CA CYS A 11 42.70 29.56 1.47
C CYS A 11 42.33 29.12 2.91
N ALA A 12 41.65 29.98 3.65
CA ALA A 12 41.04 29.61 4.92
C ALA A 12 39.86 28.63 4.68
N PRO A 13 39.64 27.64 5.56
CA PRO A 13 38.49 26.74 5.45
C PRO A 13 37.18 27.49 5.77
N LEU A 14 36.09 27.15 5.05
CA LEU A 14 34.74 27.64 5.28
C LEU A 14 34.32 27.38 6.73
N ASP A 15 34.16 28.45 7.51
CA ASP A 15 33.66 28.40 8.88
C ASP A 15 32.13 28.20 8.82
N ILE A 16 31.68 26.95 8.98
CA ILE A 16 30.25 26.62 9.03
C ILE A 16 29.75 26.99 10.42
N ASP A 17 28.88 28.02 10.51
CA ASP A 17 28.22 28.40 11.75
C ASP A 17 27.20 27.34 12.17
N ILE A 18 27.68 26.38 12.98
CA ILE A 18 26.90 25.28 13.54
C ILE A 18 25.70 25.79 14.35
N GLN A 19 25.77 26.99 14.94
CA GLN A 19 24.67 27.57 15.71
C GLN A 19 23.56 28.13 14.82
N ALA A 20 23.92 28.68 13.65
CA ALA A 20 22.96 29.08 12.63
C ALA A 20 22.23 27.86 12.04
N VAL A 21 22.96 26.76 11.77
CA VAL A 21 22.36 25.51 11.28
C VAL A 21 21.40 24.93 12.32
N LYS A 22 21.79 24.86 13.60
CA LYS A 22 20.92 24.36 14.68
C LYS A 22 19.65 25.20 14.85
N ARG A 23 19.74 26.53 14.76
CA ARG A 23 18.55 27.41 14.80
C ARG A 23 17.59 27.14 13.64
N ASN A 24 18.12 26.95 12.43
CA ASN A 24 17.29 26.70 11.24
C ASN A 24 16.62 25.32 11.27
N VAL A 25 17.30 24.30 11.81
CA VAL A 25 16.72 22.96 12.01
C VAL A 25 15.60 23.01 13.06
N ASN A 26 15.84 23.66 14.20
CA ASN A 26 14.82 23.77 15.25
C ASN A 26 13.60 24.59 14.79
N ALA A 27 13.81 25.69 14.05
CA ALA A 27 12.73 26.48 13.49
C ALA A 27 11.89 25.69 12.46
N LYS A 28 12.52 24.82 11.65
CA LYS A 28 11.80 23.92 10.73
C LYS A 28 11.02 22.84 11.49
N LEU A 29 11.57 22.28 12.56
CA LEU A 29 10.88 21.30 13.42
C LEU A 29 9.69 21.93 14.14
N ASP A 30 9.83 23.16 14.65
CA ASP A 30 8.74 23.89 15.31
C ASP A 30 7.63 24.30 14.32
N PHE A 31 7.99 24.62 13.07
CA PHE A 31 7.01 24.86 12.00
C PHE A 31 6.26 23.59 11.63
N ALA A 32 6.98 22.47 11.43
CA ALA A 32 6.38 21.16 11.17
C ALA A 32 5.48 20.67 12.33
N TYR A 33 5.77 21.07 13.57
CA TYR A 33 4.94 20.76 14.74
C TYR A 33 3.67 21.64 14.84
N LYS A 34 3.73 22.89 14.38
CA LYS A 34 2.59 23.84 14.49
C LYS A 34 1.52 23.72 13.40
N GLU A 35 1.82 23.12 12.24
CA GLU A 35 0.81 22.95 11.16
C GLU A 35 0.01 21.63 11.18
N ARG A 36 0.27 20.70 12.11
CA ARG A 36 -0.69 19.62 12.40
C ARG A 36 -1.83 20.11 13.30
N LYS A 37 -2.62 21.08 12.80
CA LYS A 37 -4.00 21.23 13.27
C LYS A 37 -4.80 20.07 12.69
N SER A 38 -4.94 19.01 13.49
CA SER A 38 -5.92 17.96 13.24
C SER A 38 -7.30 18.61 13.02
N VAL A 39 -7.78 18.64 11.79
CA VAL A 39 -9.20 18.85 11.54
C VAL A 39 -9.89 17.56 11.96
N THR A 40 -10.25 17.48 13.24
CA THR A 40 -11.09 16.40 13.75
C THR A 40 -12.47 16.54 13.11
N MET A 41 -12.71 15.82 12.02
CA MET A 41 -14.08 15.57 11.54
C MET A 41 -14.76 14.63 12.54
N LYS A 42 -15.48 15.22 13.52
CA LYS A 42 -16.39 14.46 14.39
C LYS A 42 -17.61 14.00 13.59
N SER A 43 -17.50 12.90 12.86
CA SER A 43 -18.66 12.19 12.32
C SER A 43 -19.25 11.30 13.42
N LYS A 44 -20.38 11.72 13.99
CA LYS A 44 -21.18 10.92 14.93
C LYS A 44 -21.99 9.85 14.18
N ARG A 45 -21.35 8.92 13.50
CA ARG A 45 -22.02 7.70 13.02
C ARG A 45 -21.25 6.49 13.56
N LYS A 46 -21.91 5.71 14.41
CA LYS A 46 -21.45 4.38 14.81
C LYS A 46 -21.48 3.51 13.56
N ILE A 47 -20.41 3.55 12.77
CA ILE A 47 -20.19 2.60 11.68
C ILE A 47 -19.19 1.61 12.25
N ALA A 48 -19.66 0.41 12.54
CA ALA A 48 -18.78 -0.75 12.69
C ALA A 48 -18.08 -0.92 11.33
N LEU A 49 -16.91 -0.30 11.19
CA LEU A 49 -16.06 -0.38 10.00
C LEU A 49 -15.33 -1.73 10.05
N ILE A 50 -16.01 -2.78 9.62
CA ILE A 50 -15.33 -3.95 9.07
C ILE A 50 -15.37 -3.75 7.55
N ALA A 51 -14.41 -3.01 7.01
CA ALA A 51 -14.18 -2.96 5.57
C ALA A 51 -13.26 -4.15 5.24
N ILE A 52 -13.83 -5.24 4.71
CA ILE A 52 -13.04 -6.44 4.36
C ILE A 52 -12.21 -6.24 3.09
N ALA A 53 -12.46 -5.20 2.28
CA ALA A 53 -11.58 -4.85 1.16
C ALA A 53 -10.63 -3.71 1.52
N ALA A 54 -9.64 -3.99 2.37
CA ALA A 54 -8.43 -3.17 2.42
C ALA A 54 -7.44 -3.74 1.39
N THR A 55 -7.29 -3.07 0.24
CA THR A 55 -6.12 -3.28 -0.62
C THR A 55 -4.90 -2.82 0.18
N PHE A 56 -4.24 -3.76 0.86
CA PHE A 56 -2.98 -3.50 1.53
C PHE A 56 -1.92 -3.34 0.46
N VAL A 57 -1.59 -2.10 0.16
CA VAL A 57 -0.45 -1.79 -0.67
C VAL A 57 0.72 -1.40 0.21
N LEU A 58 1.74 -2.24 0.16
CA LEU A 58 2.88 -2.29 1.06
C LEU A 58 4.05 -1.66 0.36
N GLY A 59 4.60 -0.60 0.94
CA GLY A 59 5.88 0.03 0.57
C GLY A 59 6.23 -0.03 -0.92
N ILE A 60 5.23 0.17 -1.77
CA ILE A 60 5.45 0.41 -3.17
C ILE A 60 6.01 1.82 -3.19
N SER A 61 7.26 1.96 -3.61
CA SER A 61 7.76 3.26 -4.03
C SER A 61 6.92 3.64 -5.25
N VAL A 62 5.79 4.31 -5.00
CA VAL A 62 4.94 4.75 -6.09
C VAL A 62 5.47 6.10 -6.56
N PHE A 63 5.96 6.14 -7.80
CA PHE A 63 6.49 7.37 -8.39
C PHE A 63 5.46 7.97 -9.34
N ALA A 64 5.08 9.21 -9.08
CA ALA A 64 4.28 10.01 -10.00
C ALA A 64 5.16 11.09 -10.63
N ALA A 65 4.76 11.62 -11.80
CA ALA A 65 5.45 12.74 -12.45
C ALA A 65 5.59 13.98 -11.53
N SER A 66 4.74 14.09 -10.52
CA SER A 66 4.71 15.18 -9.53
C SER A 66 5.49 14.91 -8.23
N GLY A 67 6.07 13.72 -8.04
CA GLY A 67 6.82 13.37 -6.83
C GLY A 67 6.57 11.93 -6.33
N ILE A 68 7.14 11.61 -5.16
CA ILE A 68 7.01 10.31 -4.51
C ILE A 68 5.66 10.24 -3.79
N VAL A 69 4.81 9.29 -4.17
CA VAL A 69 3.60 8.94 -3.41
C VAL A 69 4.04 8.36 -2.07
N SER A 70 3.50 8.91 -0.99
CA SER A 70 3.83 8.50 0.37
C SER A 70 2.74 7.67 1.02
N ASN A 71 1.48 7.81 0.59
CA ASN A 71 0.35 7.10 1.18
C ASN A 71 -0.63 6.62 0.11
N TRP A 72 -1.24 5.47 0.35
CA TRP A 72 -2.34 4.92 -0.43
C TRP A 72 -3.57 4.78 0.48
N PHE A 73 -4.62 5.54 0.19
CA PHE A 73 -5.89 5.45 0.92
C PHE A 73 -6.92 4.70 0.08
N SER A 74 -7.48 3.63 0.65
CA SER A 74 -8.54 2.84 0.02
C SER A 74 -9.81 2.86 0.87
N SER A 75 -10.95 2.92 0.20
CA SER A 75 -12.25 2.90 0.87
C SER A 75 -13.32 2.25 -0.01
N SER A 76 -14.22 1.53 0.65
CA SER A 76 -15.39 0.90 0.03
C SER A 76 -16.60 1.02 0.95
N SER A 77 -17.77 0.67 0.43
CA SER A 77 -19.00 0.55 1.23
C SER A 77 -18.89 -0.61 2.22
N SER A 78 -19.54 -0.48 3.38
CA SER A 78 -19.67 -1.58 4.35
C SER A 78 -20.52 -2.75 3.83
N ALA A 79 -21.39 -2.48 2.84
CA ALA A 79 -22.15 -3.49 2.14
C ALA A 79 -21.50 -3.73 0.77
N PRO A 80 -21.32 -4.99 0.33
CA PRO A 80 -20.71 -5.29 -0.96
C PRO A 80 -21.60 -4.80 -2.10
N ASP A 81 -20.97 -4.33 -3.17
CA ASP A 81 -21.63 -3.90 -4.41
C ASP A 81 -22.14 -5.12 -5.20
N TYR A 82 -21.48 -6.27 -5.06
CA TYR A 82 -21.83 -7.52 -5.73
C TYR A 82 -22.01 -8.65 -4.71
N ASN A 83 -23.22 -9.19 -4.58
CA ASN A 83 -23.54 -10.34 -3.71
C ASN A 83 -23.53 -11.69 -4.48
N SER A 84 -23.20 -11.64 -5.77
CA SER A 84 -23.09 -12.75 -6.70
C SER A 84 -22.09 -12.35 -7.78
N LEU A 85 -21.46 -13.32 -8.44
CA LEU A 85 -20.45 -13.02 -9.46
C LEU A 85 -21.03 -12.07 -10.53
N PRO A 86 -20.49 -10.84 -10.69
CA PRO A 86 -21.02 -9.88 -11.65
C PRO A 86 -20.59 -10.25 -13.08
N THR A 87 -21.20 -9.61 -14.08
CA THR A 87 -20.73 -9.71 -15.46
C THR A 87 -19.55 -8.77 -15.71
N ALA A 88 -18.68 -9.11 -16.66
CA ALA A 88 -17.56 -8.24 -17.01
C ALA A 88 -18.04 -6.86 -17.48
N GLN A 89 -19.17 -6.79 -18.18
CA GLN A 89 -19.77 -5.53 -18.63
C GLN A 89 -20.20 -4.64 -17.46
N GLN A 90 -20.83 -5.23 -16.44
CA GLN A 90 -21.26 -4.49 -15.24
C GLN A 90 -20.06 -3.87 -14.54
N VAL A 91 -19.05 -4.68 -14.21
CA VAL A 91 -17.85 -4.19 -13.52
C VAL A 91 -17.09 -3.18 -14.39
N THR A 92 -16.96 -3.40 -15.70
CA THR A 92 -16.30 -2.45 -16.61
C THR A 92 -16.98 -1.09 -16.59
N LYS A 93 -18.32 -1.05 -16.53
CA LYS A 93 -19.07 0.20 -16.41
C LYS A 93 -18.77 0.91 -15.07
N ASP A 94 -18.53 0.15 -14.01
CA ASP A 94 -18.35 0.67 -12.66
C ASP A 94 -16.93 1.18 -12.40
N ILE A 95 -15.89 0.49 -12.95
CA ILE A 95 -14.47 0.79 -12.68
C ILE A 95 -13.67 1.30 -13.89
N GLY A 96 -14.22 1.19 -15.11
CA GLY A 96 -13.62 1.73 -16.34
C GLY A 96 -12.64 0.82 -17.08
N TYR A 97 -12.48 -0.44 -16.66
CA TYR A 97 -11.68 -1.45 -17.35
C TYR A 97 -12.25 -2.86 -17.13
N LYS A 98 -11.87 -3.79 -18.00
CA LYS A 98 -12.35 -5.17 -17.95
C LYS A 98 -11.75 -5.90 -16.74
N PRO A 99 -12.56 -6.45 -15.82
CA PRO A 99 -12.03 -7.28 -14.75
C PRO A 99 -11.70 -8.69 -15.23
N VAL A 100 -10.90 -9.40 -14.43
CA VAL A 100 -10.87 -10.85 -14.39
C VAL A 100 -11.97 -11.35 -13.46
N LEU A 101 -12.74 -12.34 -13.90
CA LEU A 101 -13.81 -12.95 -13.12
C LEU A 101 -13.52 -14.44 -12.95
N ILE A 102 -13.46 -14.90 -11.71
CA ILE A 102 -13.35 -16.30 -11.34
C ILE A 102 -14.60 -16.64 -10.51
N ASP A 103 -15.30 -17.71 -10.88
CA ASP A 103 -16.44 -18.18 -10.07
C ASP A 103 -15.93 -19.03 -8.90
N THR A 104 -15.05 -19.99 -9.18
CA THR A 104 -14.41 -20.84 -8.19
C THR A 104 -13.01 -21.21 -8.69
N PHE A 105 -12.02 -21.10 -7.81
CA PHE A 105 -10.66 -21.58 -8.03
C PHE A 105 -10.59 -23.11 -7.92
N GLU A 106 -9.60 -23.75 -8.56
CA GLU A 106 -9.48 -25.21 -8.54
C GLU A 106 -9.29 -25.77 -7.12
N ASN A 107 -8.64 -24.99 -6.25
CA ASN A 107 -8.48 -25.34 -4.84
C ASN A 107 -9.78 -25.16 -4.00
N GLY A 108 -10.90 -24.77 -4.62
CA GLY A 108 -12.24 -24.74 -4.02
C GLY A 108 -12.61 -23.44 -3.30
N TYR A 109 -11.81 -22.38 -3.43
CA TYR A 109 -12.22 -21.03 -3.00
C TYR A 109 -13.23 -20.48 -3.99
N ALA A 110 -14.47 -20.27 -3.53
CA ALA A 110 -15.57 -19.81 -4.36
C ALA A 110 -15.87 -18.33 -4.13
N PHE A 111 -16.33 -17.63 -5.17
CA PHE A 111 -16.72 -16.23 -5.09
C PHE A 111 -17.77 -16.03 -3.98
N LYS A 112 -17.49 -15.11 -3.06
CA LYS A 112 -18.39 -14.75 -1.96
C LYS A 112 -19.11 -13.43 -2.26
N ASN A 113 -18.33 -12.37 -2.50
CA ASN A 113 -18.86 -11.04 -2.76
C ASN A 113 -17.80 -10.15 -3.43
N GLY A 114 -18.21 -8.96 -3.87
CA GLY A 114 -17.31 -7.97 -4.46
C GLY A 114 -17.62 -6.54 -4.06
N SER A 115 -16.59 -5.72 -4.01
CA SER A 115 -16.67 -4.29 -3.68
C SER A 115 -15.96 -3.45 -4.72
N ILE A 116 -16.56 -2.31 -5.04
CA ILE A 116 -15.90 -1.21 -5.74
C ILE A 116 -15.09 -0.45 -4.70
N VAL A 117 -13.81 -0.25 -4.99
CA VAL A 117 -12.88 0.45 -4.12
C VAL A 117 -12.54 1.81 -4.73
N ASN A 118 -12.64 2.85 -3.92
CA ASN A 118 -12.16 4.19 -4.27
C ASN A 118 -10.78 4.37 -3.64
N ASN A 119 -9.78 4.64 -4.48
CA ASN A 119 -8.40 4.80 -4.08
C ASN A 119 -7.95 6.25 -4.26
N ASN A 120 -7.05 6.69 -3.38
CA ASN A 120 -6.41 7.98 -3.44
C ASN A 120 -4.95 7.84 -3.00
N LEU A 121 -4.04 8.02 -3.94
CA LEU A 121 -2.61 8.15 -3.68
C LEU A 121 -2.31 9.60 -3.28
N THR A 122 -1.51 9.79 -2.24
CA THR A 122 -1.12 11.13 -1.79
C THR A 122 0.38 11.26 -1.58
N ASP A 123 0.86 12.50 -1.68
CA ASP A 123 2.19 12.87 -1.23
C ASP A 123 2.31 12.87 0.31
N GLU A 124 3.50 13.21 0.80
CA GLU A 124 3.84 13.30 2.24
C GLU A 124 3.01 14.35 3.00
N ASN A 125 2.49 15.36 2.29
CA ASN A 125 1.67 16.44 2.86
C ASN A 125 0.18 16.12 2.81
N GLY A 126 -0.21 14.96 2.27
CA GLY A 126 -1.60 14.56 2.07
C GLY A 126 -2.25 15.17 0.82
N GLY A 127 -1.45 15.80 -0.05
CA GLY A 127 -1.89 16.27 -1.36
C GLY A 127 -2.23 15.09 -2.27
N SER A 128 -3.42 15.10 -2.90
CA SER A 128 -3.85 14.04 -3.80
C SER A 128 -3.01 14.03 -5.07
N VAL A 129 -2.38 12.89 -5.36
CA VAL A 129 -1.55 12.63 -6.55
C VAL A 129 -2.37 11.93 -7.62
N GLU A 130 -3.07 10.86 -7.24
CA GLU A 130 -3.87 10.07 -8.18
C GLU A 130 -5.11 9.49 -7.49
N LYS A 131 -6.25 9.55 -8.18
CA LYS A 131 -7.49 8.89 -7.75
C LYS A 131 -7.96 7.94 -8.81
N PHE A 132 -8.35 6.75 -8.40
CA PHE A 132 -8.85 5.72 -9.31
C PHE A 132 -9.83 4.81 -8.60
N LYS A 133 -10.64 4.12 -9.40
CA LYS A 133 -11.53 3.07 -8.93
C LYS A 133 -10.95 1.71 -9.23
N SER A 134 -11.16 0.78 -8.33
CA SER A 134 -10.82 -0.62 -8.53
C SER A 134 -11.91 -1.55 -8.05
N VAL A 135 -11.68 -2.85 -8.23
CA VAL A 135 -12.56 -3.89 -7.75
C VAL A 135 -11.78 -4.87 -6.89
N SER A 136 -12.41 -5.29 -5.80
CA SER A 136 -11.90 -6.34 -4.91
C SER A 136 -12.97 -7.42 -4.78
N PHE A 137 -12.57 -8.68 -4.92
CA PHE A 137 -13.44 -9.83 -4.77
C PHE A 137 -12.98 -10.72 -3.63
N ASP A 138 -13.90 -11.08 -2.74
CA ASP A 138 -13.64 -12.05 -1.68
C ASP A 138 -14.00 -13.44 -2.17
N TYR A 139 -13.09 -14.39 -1.96
CA TYR A 139 -13.32 -15.82 -2.17
C TYR A 139 -13.25 -16.54 -0.83
N GLU A 140 -14.17 -17.47 -0.58
CA GLU A 140 -14.26 -18.19 0.68
C GLU A 140 -14.13 -19.71 0.51
N LYS A 141 -13.43 -20.34 1.45
CA LYS A 141 -13.45 -21.78 1.67
C LYS A 141 -13.40 -22.09 3.16
N ASN A 142 -14.45 -22.73 3.70
CA ASN A 142 -14.51 -23.15 5.12
C ASN A 142 -14.18 -22.01 6.11
N GLY A 143 -14.72 -20.82 5.85
CA GLY A 143 -14.49 -19.62 6.66
C GLY A 143 -13.11 -18.96 6.50
N ASP A 144 -12.21 -19.50 5.66
CA ASP A 144 -10.99 -18.80 5.24
C ASP A 144 -11.25 -17.94 4.00
N ILE A 145 -10.63 -16.76 3.93
CA ILE A 145 -10.88 -15.76 2.88
C ILE A 145 -9.59 -15.48 2.09
N VAL A 146 -9.74 -15.40 0.77
CA VAL A 146 -8.75 -14.84 -0.15
C VAL A 146 -9.35 -13.59 -0.79
N ILE A 147 -8.64 -12.47 -0.68
CA ILE A 147 -9.01 -11.20 -1.30
C ILE A 147 -8.31 -11.14 -2.65
N PHE A 148 -9.05 -10.89 -3.73
CA PHE A 148 -8.53 -10.69 -5.08
C PHE A 148 -8.77 -9.24 -5.53
N ALA A 149 -7.72 -8.43 -5.44
CA ALA A 149 -7.74 -7.04 -5.88
C ALA A 149 -7.21 -6.90 -7.32
N GLN A 150 -7.81 -5.97 -8.05
CA GLN A 150 -7.43 -5.62 -9.42
C GLN A 150 -7.37 -4.10 -9.51
N ASP A 151 -6.18 -3.52 -9.55
CA ASP A 151 -5.94 -2.09 -9.48
C ASP A 151 -5.31 -1.58 -10.77
N LYS A 152 -5.95 -0.56 -11.37
CA LYS A 152 -5.41 0.15 -12.54
C LYS A 152 -5.15 1.60 -12.17
N PHE A 153 -3.87 1.96 -12.13
CA PHE A 153 -3.38 3.30 -11.83
C PHE A 153 -2.18 3.62 -12.72
N ASN A 154 -1.86 4.91 -12.85
CA ASN A 154 -0.85 5.40 -13.77
C ASN A 154 0.52 5.59 -13.11
N SER A 155 0.53 5.84 -11.80
CA SER A 155 1.78 6.00 -11.06
C SER A 155 2.61 4.70 -11.13
N GLU A 156 3.93 4.82 -11.27
CA GLU A 156 4.80 3.65 -11.36
C GLU A 156 4.92 2.98 -10.00
N ALA A 157 4.83 1.65 -9.94
CA ALA A 157 4.84 0.88 -8.71
C ALA A 157 5.93 -0.19 -8.74
N GLU A 158 6.80 -0.18 -7.73
CA GLU A 158 7.70 -1.31 -7.47
C GLU A 158 7.00 -2.40 -6.66
N LEU A 159 6.90 -3.60 -7.22
CA LEU A 159 6.34 -4.75 -6.51
C LEU A 159 7.32 -5.25 -5.44
N GLN A 160 6.79 -5.56 -4.26
CA GLN A 160 7.57 -6.15 -3.16
C GLN A 160 7.59 -7.68 -3.23
N GLY A 161 8.60 -8.27 -2.59
CA GLY A 161 8.73 -9.71 -2.44
C GLY A 161 9.71 -10.32 -3.43
N ASN A 162 9.69 -11.65 -3.50
CA ASN A 162 10.53 -12.42 -4.41
C ASN A 162 9.67 -13.01 -5.52
N VAL A 163 10.22 -13.14 -6.72
CA VAL A 163 9.57 -13.90 -7.79
C VAL A 163 9.40 -15.35 -7.32
N ALA A 164 8.14 -15.76 -7.19
CA ALA A 164 7.76 -17.12 -6.81
C ALA A 164 7.63 -18.02 -8.04
N GLU A 165 7.11 -17.48 -9.13
CA GLU A 165 6.91 -18.20 -10.40
C GLU A 165 6.83 -17.19 -11.57
N THR A 166 7.12 -17.64 -12.79
CA THR A 166 6.95 -16.84 -14.02
C THR A 166 6.05 -17.57 -15.00
N VAL A 167 4.87 -17.02 -15.28
CA VAL A 167 3.88 -17.62 -16.19
C VAL A 167 3.68 -16.74 -17.41
N ASN A 168 3.89 -17.30 -18.61
CA ASN A 168 3.71 -16.59 -19.88
C ASN A 168 4.49 -15.25 -19.95
N GLY A 169 5.66 -15.18 -19.31
CA GLY A 169 6.48 -13.97 -19.25
C GLY A 169 6.00 -12.92 -18.23
N VAL A 170 5.07 -13.27 -17.36
CA VAL A 170 4.62 -12.44 -16.23
C VAL A 170 5.17 -13.03 -14.93
N ASP A 171 5.94 -12.23 -14.20
CA ASP A 171 6.46 -12.60 -12.89
C ASP A 171 5.38 -12.45 -11.81
N ILE A 172 5.23 -13.48 -10.98
CA ILE A 172 4.38 -13.49 -9.79
C ILE A 172 5.28 -13.30 -8.56
N TYR A 173 5.06 -12.23 -7.81
CA TYR A 173 5.85 -11.89 -6.62
C TYR A 173 5.13 -12.34 -5.36
N TYR A 174 5.77 -13.18 -4.54
CA TYR A 174 5.28 -13.55 -3.23
C TYR A 174 5.91 -12.66 -2.14
N TYR A 175 5.06 -12.20 -1.23
CA TYR A 175 5.48 -11.43 -0.06
C TYR A 175 4.66 -11.80 1.17
N SER A 176 5.31 -11.84 2.35
CA SER A 176 4.64 -12.03 3.63
C SER A 176 5.32 -11.20 4.71
N PHE A 177 4.52 -10.68 5.63
CA PHE A 177 4.92 -9.73 6.66
C PHE A 177 3.90 -9.71 7.79
N ALA A 178 4.32 -9.24 8.97
CA ALA A 178 3.41 -8.98 10.08
C ALA A 178 2.86 -7.55 9.96
N ASN A 179 1.53 -7.42 9.91
CA ASN A 179 0.84 -6.15 9.85
C ASN A 179 0.24 -5.80 11.22
N LYS A 180 0.52 -4.60 11.71
CA LYS A 180 -0.14 -4.03 12.88
C LYS A 180 -1.16 -2.98 12.43
N THR A 181 -2.43 -3.37 12.47
CA THR A 181 -3.55 -2.46 12.26
C THR A 181 -3.79 -1.62 13.51
N VAL A 182 -4.07 -0.34 13.34
CA VAL A 182 -4.27 0.61 14.45
C VAL A 182 -5.36 1.66 14.13
N PRO A 183 -5.97 2.30 15.14
CA PRO A 183 -6.83 3.46 14.95
C PRO A 183 -6.15 4.62 14.22
N GLY A 184 -6.95 5.44 13.52
CA GLY A 184 -6.43 6.56 12.74
C GLY A 184 -5.74 7.66 13.57
N ASP A 185 -6.04 7.76 14.86
CA ASP A 185 -5.41 8.68 15.81
C ASP A 185 -4.32 8.02 16.69
N TYR A 186 -3.93 6.78 16.37
CA TYR A 186 -2.88 6.06 17.07
C TYR A 186 -1.53 6.77 16.95
N LYS A 187 -0.80 6.84 18.06
CA LYS A 187 0.58 7.36 18.10
C LYS A 187 1.54 6.20 18.29
N LEU A 188 2.42 5.99 17.31
CA LEU A 188 3.47 4.98 17.39
C LEU A 188 4.32 5.19 18.65
N THR A 189 4.49 4.10 19.41
CA THR A 189 5.45 4.05 20.51
C THR A 189 6.88 3.97 19.96
N ASP A 190 7.89 4.17 20.79
CA ASP A 190 9.28 4.02 20.33
C ASP A 190 9.61 2.57 19.94
N ALA A 191 8.94 1.59 20.53
CA ALA A 191 9.01 0.20 20.11
C ALA A 191 8.39 -0.02 18.71
N ASP A 192 7.26 0.63 18.44
CA ASP A 192 6.59 0.56 17.13
C ASP A 192 7.46 1.14 16.01
N LYS A 193 8.03 2.33 16.23
CA LYS A 193 8.94 2.95 15.25
C LYS A 193 10.13 2.07 14.95
N LYS A 194 10.72 1.45 15.98
CA LYS A 194 11.85 0.54 15.80
C LYS A 194 11.44 -0.72 15.03
N ALA A 195 10.26 -1.29 15.31
CA ALA A 195 9.75 -2.43 14.58
C ALA A 195 9.43 -2.08 13.11
N GLU A 196 8.90 -0.88 12.85
CA GLU A 196 8.66 -0.36 11.50
C GLU A 196 9.98 -0.14 10.73
N GLU A 197 10.95 0.56 11.34
CA GLU A 197 12.27 0.82 10.76
C GLU A 197 13.05 -0.46 10.45
N ASN A 198 12.91 -1.50 11.29
CA ASN A 198 13.53 -2.81 11.07
C ASN A 198 12.77 -3.67 10.04
N GLY A 199 11.61 -3.24 9.56
CA GLY A 199 10.73 -4.04 8.70
C GLY A 199 10.06 -5.23 9.42
N GLU A 200 10.08 -5.25 10.75
CA GLU A 200 9.43 -6.29 11.57
C GLU A 200 7.91 -6.15 11.54
N LEU A 201 7.40 -4.91 11.49
CA LEU A 201 5.98 -4.60 11.43
C LEU A 201 5.69 -3.57 10.35
N VAL A 202 4.69 -3.84 9.53
CA VAL A 202 4.04 -2.83 8.70
C VAL A 202 2.84 -2.26 9.45
N PHE A 203 2.62 -0.95 9.39
CA PHE A 203 1.50 -0.30 10.07
C PHE A 203 0.40 0.08 9.10
N SER A 204 -0.84 -0.27 9.47
CA SER A 204 -2.05 0.09 8.73
C SER A 204 -3.00 0.88 9.61
N TYR A 205 -3.43 2.06 9.19
CA TYR A 205 -4.28 2.95 9.97
C TYR A 205 -5.75 2.86 9.56
N GLY A 206 -6.65 3.07 10.53
CA GLY A 206 -8.09 3.14 10.30
C GLY A 206 -8.90 1.98 10.88
N SER A 207 -8.24 0.99 11.49
CA SER A 207 -8.91 -0.09 12.21
C SER A 207 -9.46 0.42 13.56
N PRO A 208 -10.67 0.01 14.00
CA PRO A 208 -11.17 0.36 15.32
C PRO A 208 -10.34 -0.26 16.45
N GLU A 209 -9.59 -1.33 16.17
CA GLU A 209 -8.83 -2.10 17.13
C GLU A 209 -7.37 -2.21 16.72
N VAL A 210 -6.49 -2.31 17.73
CA VAL A 210 -5.09 -2.64 17.50
C VAL A 210 -4.97 -4.16 17.36
N LYS A 211 -4.57 -4.63 16.18
CA LYS A 211 -4.40 -6.06 15.91
C LYS A 211 -3.15 -6.31 15.08
N ILE A 212 -2.38 -7.33 15.47
CA ILE A 212 -1.27 -7.85 14.68
C ILE A 212 -1.77 -9.10 13.95
N GLN A 213 -1.52 -9.17 12.65
CA GLN A 213 -1.90 -10.28 11.78
C GLN A 213 -0.75 -10.61 10.84
N ASN A 214 -0.58 -11.87 10.51
CA ASN A 214 0.29 -12.25 9.40
C ASN A 214 -0.46 -12.02 8.10
N VAL A 215 0.17 -11.31 7.18
CA VAL A 215 -0.37 -11.09 5.83
C VAL A 215 0.53 -11.81 4.86
N GLN A 216 -0.07 -12.45 3.87
CA GLN A 216 0.64 -12.96 2.71
C GLN A 216 -0.09 -12.55 1.43
N SER A 217 0.66 -12.31 0.39
CA SER A 217 0.11 -11.99 -0.92
C SER A 217 0.98 -12.51 -2.04
N VAL A 218 0.34 -12.77 -3.17
CA VAL A 218 0.99 -12.84 -4.47
C VAL A 218 0.50 -11.70 -5.35
N THR A 219 1.44 -11.00 -5.98
CA THR A 219 1.16 -9.80 -6.78
C THR A 219 1.81 -9.93 -8.15
N TRP A 220 1.11 -9.53 -9.20
CA TRP A 220 1.64 -9.51 -10.56
C TRP A 220 1.03 -8.35 -11.35
N VAL A 221 1.67 -7.98 -12.44
CA VAL A 221 1.18 -6.93 -13.35
C VAL A 221 0.99 -7.52 -14.74
N LYS A 222 -0.20 -7.32 -15.31
CA LYS A 222 -0.52 -7.71 -16.69
C LYS A 222 -1.39 -6.63 -17.32
N ASP A 223 -1.07 -6.24 -18.56
CA ASP A 223 -1.81 -5.25 -19.34
C ASP A 223 -2.05 -3.90 -18.61
N GLY A 224 -1.08 -3.48 -17.79
CA GLY A 224 -1.15 -2.25 -17.00
C GLY A 224 -2.12 -2.31 -15.82
N ILE A 225 -2.49 -3.51 -15.36
CA ILE A 225 -3.30 -3.75 -14.18
C ILE A 225 -2.46 -4.53 -13.18
N GLN A 226 -2.40 -4.04 -11.94
CA GLN A 226 -1.83 -4.78 -10.82
C GLN A 226 -2.91 -5.70 -10.23
N TYR A 227 -2.58 -6.96 -10.09
CA TYR A 227 -3.43 -7.98 -9.50
C TYR A 227 -2.79 -8.45 -8.20
N GLN A 228 -3.61 -8.69 -7.18
CA GLN A 228 -3.15 -9.20 -5.90
C GLN A 228 -4.12 -10.23 -5.36
N LEU A 229 -3.62 -11.41 -5.00
CA LEU A 229 -4.32 -12.35 -4.12
C LEU A 229 -3.70 -12.25 -2.73
N LEU A 230 -4.51 -12.02 -1.70
CA LEU A 230 -4.05 -11.73 -0.35
C LEU A 230 -4.85 -12.51 0.70
N GLN A 231 -4.17 -12.95 1.77
CA GLN A 231 -4.80 -13.50 2.97
C GLN A 231 -4.31 -12.83 4.24
N LEU A 232 -5.23 -12.69 5.21
CA LEU A 232 -4.97 -12.24 6.57
C LEU A 232 -5.10 -13.44 7.51
N ASP A 233 -4.01 -13.85 8.16
CA ASP A 233 -3.93 -15.06 8.98
C ASP A 233 -4.49 -16.32 8.26
N GLY A 234 -4.29 -16.38 6.94
CA GLY A 234 -4.88 -17.39 6.07
C GLY A 234 -4.22 -18.77 6.18
N LYS A 235 -4.92 -19.78 5.66
CA LYS A 235 -4.51 -21.19 5.75
C LYS A 235 -3.70 -21.68 4.55
N LEU A 236 -3.66 -20.92 3.44
CA LEU A 236 -2.91 -21.34 2.27
C LEU A 236 -1.40 -21.20 2.51
N SER A 237 -0.64 -22.12 1.94
CA SER A 237 0.79 -21.94 1.72
C SER A 237 1.06 -20.92 0.60
N ALA A 238 2.30 -20.43 0.53
CA ALA A 238 2.76 -19.58 -0.56
C ALA A 238 2.50 -20.24 -1.93
N ASP A 239 2.84 -21.53 -2.08
CA ASP A 239 2.66 -22.29 -3.32
C ASP A 239 1.19 -22.41 -3.72
N GLU A 240 0.28 -22.65 -2.77
CA GLU A 240 -1.15 -22.72 -3.06
C GLU A 240 -1.73 -21.37 -3.49
N LEU A 241 -1.26 -20.27 -2.88
CA LEU A 241 -1.66 -18.92 -3.26
C LEU A 241 -1.09 -18.52 -4.63
N THR A 242 0.16 -18.89 -4.93
CA THR A 242 0.79 -18.72 -6.25
C THR A 242 0.04 -19.48 -7.33
N LYS A 243 -0.35 -20.74 -7.08
CA LYS A 243 -1.16 -21.51 -8.04
C LYS A 243 -2.48 -20.85 -8.40
N MET A 244 -3.14 -20.18 -7.44
CA MET A 244 -4.34 -19.39 -7.75
C MET A 244 -4.03 -18.22 -8.70
N ALA A 245 -2.85 -17.59 -8.60
CA ALA A 245 -2.43 -16.56 -9.56
C ALA A 245 -2.13 -17.15 -10.95
N GLU A 246 -1.52 -18.34 -11.01
CA GLU A 246 -1.31 -19.07 -12.27
C GLU A 246 -2.64 -19.40 -12.96
N GLU A 247 -3.64 -19.87 -12.20
CA GLU A 247 -5.00 -20.11 -12.71
C GLU A 247 -5.61 -18.85 -13.34
N VAL A 248 -5.37 -17.68 -12.74
CA VAL A 248 -5.82 -16.40 -13.31
C VAL A 248 -5.09 -16.08 -14.63
N LEU A 249 -3.77 -16.27 -14.67
CA LEU A 249 -2.95 -15.93 -15.84
C LEU A 249 -3.19 -16.87 -17.04
N ASN A 250 -3.64 -18.09 -16.79
CA ASN A 250 -3.90 -19.11 -17.81
C ASN A 250 -5.33 -19.09 -18.37
N LYS A 251 -6.18 -18.16 -17.93
CA LYS A 251 -7.51 -17.89 -18.53
C LYS A 251 -7.46 -16.80 -19.59
#